data_AF-A0A0D8I0M6-F1
#
_entry.id   AF-A0A0D8I0M6-F1
#
_cell.length_a   1.000
_cell.length_b   1.000
_cell.length_c   1.000
_cell.angle_alpha   90.00
_cell.angle_beta   90.00
_cell.angle_gamma   90.00
#
_symmetry.space_group_name_H-M   'P 1'
#
loop_
_entity.id
_entity.type
_entity.pdbx_description
1 polymer ?
#
loop_
_entity_poly.entity_id
_entity_poly.type
_entity_poly.pdbx_seq_one_letter_code
_entity_poly.pdbx_strand_id
1 'polypeptide(L)'
;MKRSEISALRRRWSVEDVENLRAQLLDQSRITKPPHTLTSPWPATENELLDLCGLTVGRYGLDIRFVTLERIDLSFVRGALTAFEAELFDCRFDFAALTGQPRLNRRFERCSFRGATLSRLALGPKVVDCDFTGAKAHKLRSVPNTVFDRCTFDDSDLAGAQFSDTSFVDCTFGAVRFSASTSFVRCSFTRTIIDFGMAQVSRTTSDGTAVPDQWKGEDEASVALERYAARYARAIVAEDEDEDEDGPAVKSETRVKS
;
A
#
# COMPACT_ATOMS: atom_id res chain seq x y z
N MET A 1 4.83 -10.62 19.39
CA MET A 1 5.23 -11.90 18.78
C MET A 1 6.72 -11.88 18.45
N LYS A 2 7.46 -12.94 18.79
CA LYS A 2 8.88 -13.11 18.46
C LYS A 2 9.04 -13.48 16.99
N ARG A 3 10.22 -13.23 16.41
CA ARG A 3 10.52 -13.52 14.99
C ARG A 3 10.35 -15.00 14.62
N SER A 4 10.64 -15.91 15.54
CA SER A 4 10.47 -17.36 15.36
C SER A 4 9.00 -17.75 15.17
N GLU A 5 8.10 -17.16 15.94
CA GLU A 5 6.64 -17.39 15.85
C GLU A 5 6.10 -16.88 14.51
N ILE A 6 6.52 -15.69 14.08
CA ILE A 6 6.18 -15.15 12.75
C ILE A 6 6.67 -16.08 11.63
N SER A 7 7.86 -16.66 11.78
CA SER A 7 8.39 -17.63 10.82
C SER A 7 7.57 -18.93 10.79
N ALA A 8 7.05 -19.39 11.92
CA ALA A 8 6.20 -20.57 11.98
C ALA A 8 4.85 -20.34 11.28
N LEU A 9 4.21 -19.18 11.53
CA LEU A 9 2.97 -18.77 10.84
C LEU A 9 3.12 -18.73 9.31
N ARG A 10 4.32 -18.46 8.81
CA ARG A 10 4.60 -18.46 7.37
C ARG A 10 4.82 -19.86 6.80
N ARG A 11 5.57 -20.69 7.54
CA ARG A 11 5.95 -22.05 7.09
C ARG A 11 4.80 -23.04 7.08
N ARG A 12 3.70 -22.77 7.79
CA ARG A 12 2.52 -23.65 7.79
C ARG A 12 1.76 -23.64 6.46
N TRP A 13 1.92 -22.59 5.65
CA TRP A 13 1.21 -22.49 4.37
C TRP A 13 1.90 -23.31 3.28
N SER A 14 1.19 -24.29 2.73
CA SER A 14 1.62 -24.97 1.50
C SER A 14 1.22 -24.16 0.26
N VAL A 15 1.79 -24.51 -0.90
CA VAL A 15 1.38 -23.91 -2.18
C VAL A 15 -0.09 -24.24 -2.48
N GLU A 16 -0.53 -25.46 -2.17
CA GLU A 16 -1.90 -25.93 -2.40
C GLU A 16 -2.92 -25.12 -1.58
N ASP A 17 -2.61 -24.77 -0.32
CA ASP A 17 -3.47 -23.93 0.51
C ASP A 17 -3.70 -22.55 -0.12
N VAL A 18 -2.64 -21.96 -0.69
CA VAL A 18 -2.72 -20.64 -1.35
C VAL A 18 -3.52 -20.74 -2.65
N GLU A 19 -3.32 -21.79 -3.45
CA GLU A 19 -4.12 -22.00 -4.67
C GLU A 19 -5.60 -22.27 -4.36
N ASN A 20 -5.89 -23.02 -3.30
CA ASN A 20 -7.25 -23.25 -2.83
C ASN A 20 -7.92 -21.92 -2.44
N LEU A 21 -7.23 -21.05 -1.69
CA LEU A 21 -7.75 -19.73 -1.33
C LEU A 21 -8.06 -18.87 -2.57
N ARG A 22 -7.20 -18.91 -3.59
CA ARG A 22 -7.47 -18.22 -4.87
C ARG A 22 -8.69 -18.77 -5.58
N ALA A 23 -8.84 -20.09 -5.61
CA ALA A 23 -10.00 -20.73 -6.22
C ALA A 23 -11.31 -20.35 -5.49
N GLN A 24 -11.28 -20.31 -4.15
CA GLN A 24 -12.41 -19.84 -3.34
C GLN A 24 -12.76 -18.39 -3.65
N LEU A 25 -11.79 -17.47 -3.68
CA LEU A 25 -12.04 -16.06 -4.04
C LEU A 25 -12.65 -15.93 -5.44
N LEU A 26 -12.18 -16.71 -6.41
CA LEU A 26 -12.73 -16.73 -7.76
C LEU A 26 -14.17 -17.22 -7.78
N ASP A 27 -14.48 -18.30 -7.06
CA ASP A 27 -15.84 -18.83 -6.96
C ASP A 27 -16.78 -17.84 -6.26
N GLN A 28 -16.36 -17.31 -5.11
CA GLN A 28 -17.11 -16.31 -4.36
C GLN A 28 -17.40 -15.05 -5.19
N SER A 29 -16.47 -14.59 -6.02
CA SER A 29 -16.70 -13.42 -6.89
C SER A 29 -17.86 -13.56 -7.89
N ARG A 30 -18.34 -14.79 -8.12
CA ARG A 30 -19.50 -15.08 -8.99
C ARG A 30 -20.84 -15.03 -8.24
N ILE A 31 -20.80 -14.98 -6.92
CA ILE A 31 -21.98 -14.95 -6.06
C ILE A 31 -22.38 -13.48 -5.86
N THR A 32 -23.64 -13.15 -6.13
CA THR A 32 -24.12 -11.76 -6.06
C THR A 32 -24.49 -11.30 -4.65
N LYS A 33 -24.83 -12.24 -3.75
CA LYS A 33 -25.32 -11.93 -2.40
C LYS A 33 -24.17 -11.99 -1.37
N PRO A 34 -23.84 -10.87 -0.70
CA PRO A 34 -22.90 -10.86 0.42
C PRO A 34 -23.55 -11.33 1.75
N PRO A 35 -22.76 -11.65 2.80
CA PRO A 35 -21.30 -11.74 2.80
C PRO A 35 -20.79 -13.01 2.11
N HIS A 36 -19.60 -12.93 1.54
CA HIS A 36 -18.89 -14.05 0.91
C HIS A 36 -18.07 -14.79 1.96
N THR A 37 -18.00 -16.11 1.83
CA THR A 37 -17.35 -16.97 2.81
C THR A 37 -16.10 -17.60 2.23
N LEU A 38 -15.03 -17.60 3.02
CA LEU A 38 -13.80 -18.33 2.76
C LEU A 38 -13.58 -19.34 3.87
N THR A 39 -12.81 -20.37 3.57
CA THR A 39 -12.38 -21.41 4.51
C THR A 39 -10.87 -21.39 4.63
N SER A 40 -10.40 -21.62 5.85
CA SER A 40 -8.97 -21.76 6.16
C SER A 40 -8.71 -23.20 6.58
N PRO A 41 -7.55 -23.78 6.23
CA PRO A 41 -7.12 -25.06 6.80
C PRO A 41 -6.85 -24.94 8.31
N TRP A 42 -6.73 -23.72 8.84
CA TRP A 42 -6.46 -23.46 10.24
C TRP A 42 -7.74 -23.10 11.00
N PRO A 43 -7.86 -23.51 12.28
CA PRO A 43 -8.93 -23.05 13.15
C PRO A 43 -9.00 -21.52 13.21
N ALA A 44 -10.18 -20.99 13.49
CA ALA A 44 -10.34 -19.56 13.75
C ALA A 44 -9.41 -19.09 14.88
N THR A 45 -9.01 -17.82 14.82
CA THR A 45 -8.19 -17.21 15.88
C THR A 45 -8.98 -17.10 17.19
N GLU A 46 -8.30 -16.74 18.29
CA GLU A 46 -8.94 -16.53 19.60
C GLU A 46 -10.07 -15.48 19.55
N ASN A 47 -9.99 -14.52 18.62
CA ASN A 47 -11.02 -13.50 18.40
C ASN A 47 -12.08 -13.95 17.36
N GLU A 48 -12.15 -15.25 17.08
CA GLU A 48 -13.06 -15.86 16.11
C GLU A 48 -12.93 -15.26 14.69
N LEU A 49 -11.72 -14.84 14.31
CA LEU A 49 -11.43 -14.41 12.94
C LEU A 49 -11.04 -15.61 12.09
N LEU A 50 -11.39 -15.62 10.81
CA LEU A 50 -10.87 -16.58 9.85
C LEU A 50 -9.34 -16.43 9.77
N ASP A 51 -8.61 -17.47 10.16
CA ASP A 51 -7.16 -17.41 10.29
C ASP A 51 -6.45 -17.54 8.93
N LEU A 52 -6.05 -16.41 8.35
CA LEU A 52 -5.14 -16.32 7.21
C LEU A 52 -3.76 -15.76 7.63
N CYS A 53 -3.40 -15.84 8.92
CA CYS A 53 -2.19 -15.20 9.44
C CYS A 53 -0.93 -15.79 8.82
N GLY A 54 0.04 -14.94 8.49
CA GLY A 54 1.33 -15.33 7.93
C GLY A 54 1.27 -15.85 6.49
N LEU A 55 0.12 -15.74 5.81
CA LEU A 55 -0.04 -16.14 4.42
C LEU A 55 1.05 -15.52 3.53
N THR A 56 1.72 -16.35 2.74
CA THR A 56 2.71 -15.88 1.75
C THR A 56 2.13 -16.09 0.36
N VAL A 57 1.70 -15.02 -0.30
CA VAL A 57 0.87 -15.10 -1.52
C VAL A 57 1.64 -15.47 -2.79
N GLY A 58 2.96 -15.65 -2.73
CA GLY A 58 3.76 -16.10 -3.87
C GLY A 58 3.75 -15.16 -5.09
N ARG A 59 4.23 -15.65 -6.24
CA ARG A 59 4.45 -14.85 -7.47
C ARG A 59 3.17 -14.37 -8.15
N TYR A 60 2.07 -15.11 -7.97
CA TYR A 60 0.79 -14.82 -8.61
C TYR A 60 -0.06 -13.83 -7.81
N GLY A 61 0.39 -13.43 -6.62
CA GLY A 61 -0.36 -12.56 -5.73
C GLY A 61 -1.64 -13.20 -5.20
N LEU A 62 -2.48 -12.38 -4.58
CA LEU A 62 -3.81 -12.73 -4.11
C LEU A 62 -4.76 -11.57 -4.45
N ASP A 63 -5.69 -11.82 -5.37
CA ASP A 63 -6.64 -10.82 -5.84
C ASP A 63 -8.02 -11.07 -5.24
N ILE A 64 -8.41 -10.21 -4.31
CA ILE A 64 -9.73 -10.18 -3.69
C ILE A 64 -10.61 -9.27 -4.55
N ARG A 65 -11.57 -9.82 -5.29
CA ARG A 65 -12.33 -9.05 -6.28
C ARG A 65 -13.82 -9.28 -6.17
N PHE A 66 -14.61 -8.20 -6.20
CA PHE A 66 -16.08 -8.26 -6.25
C PHE A 66 -16.72 -9.05 -5.10
N VAL A 67 -16.05 -9.13 -3.95
CA VAL A 67 -16.52 -9.86 -2.76
C VAL A 67 -16.67 -8.93 -1.57
N THR A 68 -17.56 -9.29 -0.66
CA THR A 68 -17.67 -8.71 0.68
C THR A 68 -17.17 -9.73 1.69
N LEU A 69 -16.05 -9.43 2.35
CA LEU A 69 -15.42 -10.32 3.31
C LEU A 69 -15.44 -9.70 4.70
N GLU A 70 -15.69 -10.52 5.70
CA GLU A 70 -15.79 -10.07 7.09
C GLU A 70 -14.94 -10.93 8.01
N ARG A 71 -14.38 -10.31 9.06
CA ARG A 71 -13.75 -11.01 10.18
C ARG A 71 -12.61 -11.95 9.75
N ILE A 72 -11.67 -11.44 8.95
CA ILE A 72 -10.50 -12.20 8.48
C ILE A 72 -9.24 -11.66 9.12
N ASP A 73 -8.41 -12.55 9.65
CA ASP A 73 -7.07 -12.20 10.14
C ASP A 73 -6.00 -12.49 9.07
N LEU A 74 -5.54 -11.44 8.41
CA LEU A 74 -4.43 -11.43 7.45
C LEU A 74 -3.15 -10.87 8.08
N SER A 75 -3.04 -10.84 9.42
CA SER A 75 -1.82 -10.36 10.07
C SER A 75 -0.59 -11.11 9.60
N PHE A 76 0.52 -10.38 9.42
CA PHE A 76 1.79 -10.89 8.91
C PHE A 76 1.78 -11.43 7.46
N VAL A 77 0.69 -11.25 6.69
CA VAL A 77 0.62 -11.60 5.26
C VAL A 77 1.76 -10.94 4.49
N ARG A 78 2.32 -11.62 3.49
CA ARG A 78 3.41 -11.09 2.65
C ARG A 78 3.18 -11.35 1.17
N GLY A 79 3.35 -10.30 0.37
CA GLY A 79 3.43 -10.34 -1.08
C GLY A 79 2.44 -9.41 -1.76
N ALA A 80 2.16 -9.63 -3.04
CA ALA A 80 1.22 -8.80 -3.81
C ALA A 80 -0.22 -9.18 -3.49
N LEU A 81 -0.93 -8.33 -2.74
CA LEU A 81 -2.34 -8.50 -2.42
C LEU A 81 -3.12 -7.30 -2.93
N THR A 82 -4.20 -7.56 -3.66
CA THR A 82 -5.13 -6.52 -4.10
C THR A 82 -6.53 -6.82 -3.60
N ALA A 83 -7.30 -5.76 -3.37
CA ALA A 83 -8.72 -5.81 -3.10
C ALA A 83 -9.39 -4.79 -4.04
N PHE A 84 -9.99 -5.27 -5.12
CA PHE A 84 -10.59 -4.42 -6.15
C PHE A 84 -12.11 -4.62 -6.18
N GLU A 85 -12.86 -3.53 -6.12
CA GLU A 85 -14.33 -3.58 -6.03
C GLU A 85 -14.82 -4.50 -4.89
N ALA A 86 -14.04 -4.55 -3.79
CA ALA A 86 -14.25 -5.44 -2.66
C ALA A 86 -14.56 -4.64 -1.39
N GLU A 87 -15.44 -5.17 -0.56
CA GLU A 87 -15.76 -4.58 0.75
C GLU A 87 -15.20 -5.46 1.85
N LEU A 88 -14.42 -4.88 2.77
CA LEU A 88 -13.82 -5.61 3.88
C LEU A 88 -14.25 -4.99 5.21
N PHE A 89 -14.78 -5.83 6.10
CA PHE A 89 -15.27 -5.45 7.41
C PHE A 89 -14.55 -6.24 8.50
N ASP A 90 -14.09 -5.58 9.54
CA ASP A 90 -13.53 -6.24 10.73
C ASP A 90 -12.32 -7.15 10.40
N CYS A 91 -11.53 -6.78 9.39
CA CYS A 91 -10.37 -7.53 8.91
C CYS A 91 -9.05 -6.97 9.47
N ARG A 92 -8.07 -7.84 9.73
CA ARG A 92 -6.75 -7.45 10.26
C ARG A 92 -5.66 -7.65 9.22
N PHE A 93 -4.84 -6.64 9.03
CA PHE A 93 -3.64 -6.62 8.21
C PHE A 93 -2.42 -6.24 9.05
N ASP A 94 -2.47 -6.44 10.37
CA ASP A 94 -1.40 -5.97 11.26
C ASP A 94 -0.07 -6.63 10.87
N PHE A 95 0.97 -5.81 10.76
CA PHE A 95 2.30 -6.23 10.33
C PHE A 95 2.35 -6.92 8.96
N ALA A 96 1.33 -6.72 8.12
CA ALA A 96 1.36 -7.14 6.73
C ALA A 96 2.53 -6.50 5.98
N ALA A 97 3.10 -7.20 5.01
CA ALA A 97 4.14 -6.70 4.13
C ALA A 97 3.65 -6.79 2.68
N LEU A 98 2.90 -5.78 2.25
CA LEU A 98 2.30 -5.75 0.93
C LEU A 98 3.28 -5.17 -0.09
N THR A 99 3.38 -5.83 -1.24
CA THR A 99 4.29 -5.47 -2.33
C THR A 99 3.52 -5.28 -3.64
N GLY A 100 4.17 -4.81 -4.70
CA GLY A 100 3.56 -4.78 -6.04
C GLY A 100 2.53 -3.65 -6.26
N GLN A 101 2.65 -2.54 -5.51
CA GLN A 101 1.71 -1.40 -5.59
C GLN A 101 0.25 -1.83 -5.34
N PRO A 102 -0.03 -2.34 -4.13
CA PRO A 102 -1.36 -2.87 -3.82
C PRO A 102 -2.44 -1.81 -4.07
N ARG A 103 -3.62 -2.28 -4.44
CA ARG A 103 -4.82 -1.46 -4.58
C ARG A 103 -5.88 -2.03 -3.69
N LEU A 104 -6.38 -1.22 -2.76
CA LEU A 104 -7.42 -1.57 -1.81
C LEU A 104 -8.58 -0.58 -2.05
N ASN A 105 -9.60 -1.04 -2.76
CA ASN A 105 -10.63 -0.19 -3.31
C ASN A 105 -12.04 -0.63 -2.93
N ARG A 106 -12.97 0.34 -2.96
CA ARG A 106 -14.41 0.27 -2.65
C ARG A 106 -14.74 0.59 -1.20
N ARG A 107 -14.58 -0.34 -0.24
CA ARG A 107 -14.88 -0.05 1.17
C ARG A 107 -14.05 -0.86 2.15
N PHE A 108 -13.49 -0.18 3.14
CA PHE A 108 -12.83 -0.79 4.29
C PHE A 108 -13.44 -0.22 5.55
N GLU A 109 -13.87 -1.07 6.46
CA GLU A 109 -14.52 -0.65 7.69
C GLU A 109 -14.07 -1.49 8.88
N ARG A 110 -13.72 -0.83 10.00
CA ARG A 110 -13.21 -1.50 11.21
C ARG A 110 -12.00 -2.41 10.92
N CYS A 111 -11.19 -2.03 9.94
CA CYS A 111 -10.02 -2.81 9.54
C CYS A 111 -8.74 -2.27 10.21
N SER A 112 -7.83 -3.17 10.57
CA SER A 112 -6.57 -2.82 11.22
C SER A 112 -5.39 -3.04 10.27
N PHE A 113 -4.47 -2.09 10.23
CA PHE A 113 -3.24 -2.08 9.41
C PHE A 113 -2.01 -1.73 10.27
N ARG A 114 -2.07 -2.01 11.57
CA ARG A 114 -1.07 -1.55 12.53
C ARG A 114 0.31 -2.12 12.19
N GLY A 115 1.31 -1.25 12.11
CA GLY A 115 2.68 -1.65 11.77
C GLY A 115 2.86 -2.28 10.38
N ALA A 116 1.83 -2.23 9.51
CA ALA A 116 1.90 -2.80 8.17
C ALA A 116 2.84 -2.00 7.27
N THR A 117 3.49 -2.68 6.33
CA THR A 117 4.24 -2.05 5.25
C THR A 117 3.35 -1.95 4.02
N LEU A 118 2.94 -0.73 3.69
CA LEU A 118 1.92 -0.38 2.70
C LEU A 118 2.48 0.57 1.62
N SER A 119 3.76 0.42 1.30
CA SER A 119 4.44 1.31 0.35
C SER A 119 3.70 1.35 -1.00
N ARG A 120 3.41 2.55 -1.48
CA ARG A 120 2.74 2.83 -2.78
C ARG A 120 1.31 2.29 -2.89
N LEU A 121 0.68 1.93 -1.77
CA LEU A 121 -0.73 1.52 -1.71
C LEU A 121 -1.64 2.60 -2.34
N ALA A 122 -2.58 2.20 -3.18
CA ALA A 122 -3.73 3.01 -3.54
C ALA A 122 -4.94 2.60 -2.70
N LEU A 123 -5.59 3.55 -2.02
CA LEU A 123 -6.64 3.28 -1.04
C LEU A 123 -7.88 4.17 -1.24
N GLY A 124 -9.08 3.61 -1.05
CA GLY A 124 -10.35 4.34 -1.09
C GLY A 124 -11.33 3.82 -2.14
N PRO A 125 -12.55 4.35 -2.26
CA PRO A 125 -12.96 5.68 -1.80
C PRO A 125 -13.54 5.74 -0.38
N LYS A 126 -13.88 4.63 0.28
CA LYS A 126 -14.47 4.68 1.64
C LYS A 126 -13.64 3.88 2.64
N VAL A 127 -13.08 4.56 3.63
CA VAL A 127 -12.28 3.96 4.71
C VAL A 127 -12.81 4.48 6.04
N VAL A 128 -13.32 3.59 6.88
CA VAL A 128 -14.14 3.97 8.04
C VAL A 128 -13.68 3.19 9.27
N ASP A 129 -13.46 3.87 10.39
CA ASP A 129 -13.06 3.22 11.65
C ASP A 129 -11.80 2.33 11.49
N CYS A 130 -10.87 2.70 10.61
CA CYS A 130 -9.67 1.92 10.32
C CYS A 130 -8.45 2.44 11.08
N ASP A 131 -7.56 1.51 11.46
CA ASP A 131 -6.36 1.82 12.25
C ASP A 131 -5.07 1.60 11.44
N PHE A 132 -4.34 2.67 11.16
CA PHE A 132 -3.04 2.66 10.47
C PHE A 132 -1.87 2.95 11.43
N THR A 133 -2.05 2.79 12.75
CA THR A 133 -1.04 3.15 13.75
C THR A 133 0.30 2.48 13.45
N GLY A 134 1.38 3.27 13.38
CA GLY A 134 2.73 2.78 13.12
C GLY A 134 2.94 2.17 11.72
N ALA A 135 1.97 2.29 10.81
CA ALA A 135 2.10 1.76 9.46
C ALA A 135 3.18 2.51 8.66
N LYS A 136 3.89 1.78 7.81
CA LYS A 136 4.88 2.31 6.86
C LYS A 136 4.24 2.44 5.49
N ALA A 137 3.55 3.56 5.28
CA ALA A 137 2.71 3.83 4.12
C ALA A 137 3.35 4.87 3.18
N HIS A 138 4.65 4.73 2.93
CA HIS A 138 5.39 5.63 2.05
C HIS A 138 4.76 5.68 0.65
N LYS A 139 4.57 6.88 0.12
CA LYS A 139 3.97 7.09 -1.22
C LYS A 139 2.57 6.49 -1.38
N LEU A 140 1.83 6.32 -0.28
CA LEU A 140 0.41 5.98 -0.33
C LEU A 140 -0.33 7.02 -1.17
N ARG A 141 -1.32 6.58 -1.93
CA ARG A 141 -2.18 7.45 -2.75
C ARG A 141 -3.63 7.20 -2.36
N SER A 142 -4.37 8.25 -2.06
CA SER A 142 -5.83 8.12 -2.05
C SER A 142 -6.35 8.06 -3.48
N VAL A 143 -7.41 7.28 -3.69
CA VAL A 143 -8.24 7.42 -4.89
C VAL A 143 -8.97 8.77 -4.80
N PRO A 144 -9.23 9.49 -5.91
CA PRO A 144 -10.01 10.73 -5.83
C PRO A 144 -11.35 10.54 -5.13
N ASN A 145 -11.77 11.55 -4.36
CA ASN A 145 -12.98 11.52 -3.54
C ASN A 145 -12.96 10.47 -2.41
N THR A 146 -11.77 10.09 -1.93
CA THR A 146 -11.66 9.21 -0.77
C THR A 146 -12.11 9.93 0.50
N VAL A 147 -12.91 9.24 1.31
CA VAL A 147 -13.28 9.64 2.66
C VAL A 147 -12.62 8.68 3.65
N PHE A 148 -11.78 9.26 4.51
CA PHE A 148 -11.32 8.64 5.75
C PHE A 148 -12.20 9.18 6.87
N ASP A 149 -12.97 8.30 7.51
CA ASP A 149 -13.90 8.64 8.57
C ASP A 149 -13.51 7.86 9.84
N ARG A 150 -13.23 8.56 10.94
CA ARG A 150 -12.78 7.98 12.22
C ARG A 150 -11.56 7.06 12.08
N CYS A 151 -10.60 7.45 11.24
CA CYS A 151 -9.39 6.67 11.00
C CYS A 151 -8.20 7.19 11.84
N THR A 152 -7.35 6.26 12.31
CA THR A 152 -6.15 6.58 13.09
C THR A 152 -4.89 6.45 12.23
N PHE A 153 -4.07 7.50 12.13
CA PHE A 153 -2.78 7.49 11.44
C PHE A 153 -1.59 7.73 12.38
N ASP A 154 -1.80 7.57 13.68
CA ASP A 154 -0.80 7.90 14.70
C ASP A 154 0.48 7.08 14.52
N ASP A 155 1.64 7.69 14.77
CA ASP A 155 2.98 7.09 14.60
C ASP A 155 3.28 6.52 13.20
N SER A 156 2.41 6.77 12.21
CA SER A 156 2.60 6.25 10.86
C SER A 156 3.62 7.07 10.06
N ASP A 157 4.27 6.41 9.10
CA ASP A 157 5.14 7.06 8.14
C ASP A 157 4.41 7.20 6.79
N LEU A 158 3.96 8.42 6.51
CA LEU A 158 3.29 8.84 5.28
C LEU A 158 4.23 9.63 4.37
N ALA A 159 5.55 9.42 4.46
CA ALA A 159 6.51 10.11 3.61
C ALA A 159 6.20 9.91 2.12
N GLY A 160 6.02 11.04 1.42
CA GLY A 160 5.71 11.08 0.00
C GLY A 160 4.29 10.66 -0.35
N ALA A 161 3.39 10.51 0.64
CA ALA A 161 1.99 10.21 0.40
C ALA A 161 1.31 11.35 -0.37
N GLN A 162 0.34 11.01 -1.20
CA GLN A 162 -0.35 11.95 -2.07
C GLN A 162 -1.86 11.81 -1.82
N PHE A 163 -2.45 12.89 -1.32
CA PHE A 163 -3.87 12.99 -1.09
C PHE A 163 -4.45 14.06 -2.01
N SER A 164 -5.37 13.64 -2.88
CA SER A 164 -6.08 14.54 -3.79
C SER A 164 -7.58 14.35 -3.63
N ASP A 165 -8.32 15.45 -3.50
CA ASP A 165 -9.78 15.40 -3.37
C ASP A 165 -10.21 14.46 -2.23
N THR A 166 -9.53 14.54 -1.09
CA THR A 166 -9.69 13.60 0.03
C THR A 166 -10.25 14.30 1.25
N SER A 167 -11.20 13.66 1.91
CA SER A 167 -11.80 14.15 3.15
C SER A 167 -11.36 13.30 4.33
N PHE A 168 -10.89 13.96 5.38
CA PHE A 168 -10.57 13.37 6.67
C PHE A 168 -11.57 13.89 7.70
N VAL A 169 -12.33 12.98 8.30
CA VAL A 169 -13.41 13.30 9.23
C VAL A 169 -13.16 12.54 10.52
N ASP A 170 -13.04 13.25 11.64
CA ASP A 170 -12.75 12.66 12.96
C ASP A 170 -11.50 11.75 12.96
N CYS A 171 -10.47 12.11 12.18
CA CYS A 171 -9.23 11.34 12.08
C CYS A 171 -8.16 11.84 13.06
N THR A 172 -7.15 11.01 13.33
CA THR A 172 -5.98 11.39 14.13
C THR A 172 -4.67 11.22 13.36
N PHE A 173 -3.71 12.10 13.66
CA PHE A 173 -2.39 12.20 13.01
C PHE A 173 -1.27 12.40 14.04
N GLY A 174 -1.42 11.85 15.25
CA GLY A 174 -0.47 12.02 16.35
C GLY A 174 0.90 11.47 15.98
N ALA A 175 1.95 12.30 16.10
CA ALA A 175 3.32 11.91 15.75
C ALA A 175 3.50 11.30 14.34
N VAL A 176 2.60 11.64 13.40
CA VAL A 176 2.71 11.21 12.00
C VAL A 176 3.94 11.83 11.34
N ARG A 177 4.60 11.07 10.47
CA ARG A 177 5.73 11.58 9.69
C ARG A 177 5.29 11.93 8.28
N PHE A 178 5.44 13.21 7.93
CA PHE A 178 5.40 13.70 6.56
C PHE A 178 6.80 14.08 6.08
N SER A 179 7.05 13.94 4.78
CA SER A 179 8.24 14.47 4.09
C SER A 179 7.87 15.61 3.15
N ALA A 180 8.87 16.33 2.66
CA ALA A 180 8.73 17.38 1.64
C ALA A 180 7.98 16.98 0.37
N SER A 181 7.98 15.69 0.02
CA SER A 181 7.26 15.11 -1.11
C SER A 181 5.82 14.69 -0.82
N THR A 182 5.36 14.86 0.42
CA THR A 182 3.98 14.56 0.80
C THR A 182 3.08 15.69 0.35
N SER A 183 1.90 15.40 -0.21
CA SER A 183 1.00 16.43 -0.72
C SER A 183 -0.46 16.24 -0.30
N PHE A 184 -1.10 17.37 -0.01
CA PHE A 184 -2.53 17.51 0.23
C PHE A 184 -3.09 18.55 -0.74
N VAL A 185 -3.86 18.08 -1.72
CA VAL A 185 -4.43 18.91 -2.78
C VAL A 185 -5.95 18.79 -2.74
N ARG A 186 -6.66 19.91 -2.58
CA ARG A 186 -8.13 19.92 -2.50
C ARG A 186 -8.66 19.00 -1.41
N CYS A 187 -7.97 18.96 -0.27
CA CYS A 187 -8.37 18.13 0.87
C CYS A 187 -9.29 18.89 1.82
N SER A 188 -10.08 18.15 2.61
CA SER A 188 -10.83 18.70 3.74
C SER A 188 -10.50 17.93 5.02
N PHE A 189 -10.33 18.68 6.10
CA PHE A 189 -10.14 18.15 7.45
C PHE A 189 -11.32 18.65 8.28
N THR A 190 -12.12 17.74 8.82
CA THR A 190 -13.26 18.11 9.68
C THR A 190 -13.11 17.41 11.01
N ARG A 191 -13.13 18.17 12.12
CA ARG A 191 -12.84 17.69 13.49
C ARG A 191 -11.55 16.86 13.54
N THR A 192 -10.56 17.31 12.78
CA THR A 192 -9.29 16.61 12.59
C THR A 192 -8.18 17.64 12.72
N ILE A 193 -7.31 17.44 13.70
CA ILE A 193 -6.14 18.29 13.92
C ILE A 193 -4.95 17.67 13.20
N ILE A 194 -4.24 18.47 12.41
CA ILE A 194 -3.08 18.03 11.65
C ILE A 194 -2.01 19.13 11.62
N ASP A 195 -0.75 18.74 11.82
CA ASP A 195 0.41 19.55 11.46
C ASP A 195 0.96 19.06 10.13
N PHE A 196 0.90 19.91 9.11
CA PHE A 196 1.36 19.58 7.76
C PHE A 196 2.89 19.48 7.66
N GLY A 197 3.65 20.06 8.61
CA GLY A 197 5.11 20.02 8.60
C GLY A 197 5.70 20.47 7.26
N MET A 198 6.47 19.59 6.63
CA MET A 198 7.13 19.83 5.33
C MET A 198 6.24 19.55 4.11
N ALA A 199 5.03 19.03 4.30
CA ALA A 199 4.15 18.67 3.21
C ALA A 199 3.72 19.88 2.37
N GLN A 200 3.47 19.63 1.10
CA GLN A 200 2.82 20.58 0.21
C GLN A 200 1.31 20.57 0.48
N VAL A 201 0.74 21.75 0.71
CA VAL A 201 -0.70 21.94 0.94
C VAL A 201 -1.22 22.94 -0.09
N SER A 202 -2.28 22.57 -0.80
CA SER A 202 -2.95 23.48 -1.72
C SER A 202 -4.46 23.27 -1.73
N ARG A 203 -5.22 24.38 -1.81
CA ARG A 203 -6.69 24.40 -1.90
C ARG A 203 -7.38 23.55 -0.83
N THR A 204 -6.79 23.49 0.36
CA THR A 204 -7.23 22.60 1.44
C THR A 204 -8.02 23.39 2.48
N THR A 205 -8.96 22.73 3.15
CA THR A 205 -9.77 23.35 4.21
C THR A 205 -9.66 22.58 5.53
N SER A 206 -9.81 23.30 6.64
CA SER A 206 -9.94 22.75 7.99
C SER A 206 -11.19 23.34 8.65
N ASP A 207 -12.12 22.48 9.05
CA ASP A 207 -13.43 22.83 9.59
C ASP A 207 -14.16 23.91 8.76
N GLY A 208 -14.12 23.75 7.43
CA GLY A 208 -14.73 24.67 6.47
C GLY A 208 -13.94 25.96 6.21
N THR A 209 -12.87 26.22 6.94
CA THR A 209 -12.00 27.39 6.74
C THR A 209 -10.84 27.04 5.81
N ALA A 210 -10.48 27.93 4.89
CA ALA A 210 -9.35 27.72 4.00
C ALA A 210 -8.02 27.65 4.79
N VAL A 211 -7.23 26.62 4.53
CA VAL A 211 -5.83 26.54 4.94
C VAL A 211 -5.00 27.22 3.86
N PRO A 212 -4.11 28.17 4.20
CA PRO A 212 -3.24 28.81 3.22
C PRO A 212 -2.40 27.77 2.46
N ASP A 213 -2.28 27.97 1.15
CA ASP A 213 -1.36 27.19 0.33
C ASP A 213 0.07 27.39 0.87
N GLN A 214 0.79 26.28 1.08
CA GLN A 214 2.13 26.30 1.68
C GLN A 214 2.95 25.08 1.26
N TRP A 215 4.27 25.23 1.22
CA TRP A 215 5.20 24.13 1.00
C TRP A 215 6.53 24.39 1.71
N LYS A 216 6.59 24.16 3.03
CA LYS A 216 7.82 24.40 3.81
C LYS A 216 8.99 23.52 3.37
N GLY A 217 8.71 22.37 2.76
CA GLY A 217 9.71 21.44 2.24
C GLY A 217 10.14 21.68 0.79
N GLU A 218 9.77 22.80 0.14
CA GLU A 218 10.05 23.03 -1.28
C GLU A 218 11.53 22.89 -1.64
N ASP A 219 12.42 23.54 -0.87
CA ASP A 219 13.87 23.46 -1.09
C ASP A 219 14.40 22.02 -0.92
N GLU A 220 13.94 21.29 0.10
CA GLU A 220 14.30 19.89 0.33
C GLU A 220 13.83 19.00 -0.82
N ALA A 221 12.62 19.24 -1.33
CA ALA A 221 12.08 18.52 -2.47
C ALA A 221 12.88 18.80 -3.75
N SER A 222 13.28 20.06 -3.97
CA SER A 222 14.12 20.46 -5.10
C SER A 222 15.47 19.76 -5.07
N VAL A 223 16.18 19.79 -3.93
CA VAL A 223 17.46 19.10 -3.74
C VAL A 223 17.32 17.59 -3.93
N ALA A 224 16.24 16.99 -3.43
CA ALA A 224 15.97 15.56 -3.61
C ALA A 224 15.73 15.21 -5.09
N LEU A 225 15.03 16.07 -5.84
CA LEU A 225 14.79 15.91 -7.26
C LEU A 225 16.09 16.01 -8.07
N GLU A 226 16.93 17.01 -7.80
CA GLU A 226 18.24 17.15 -8.43
C GLU A 226 19.13 15.92 -8.19
N ARG A 227 19.16 15.42 -6.94
CA ARG A 227 19.90 14.19 -6.60
C ARG A 227 19.36 12.98 -7.36
N TYR A 228 18.03 12.87 -7.49
CA TYR A 228 17.40 11.80 -8.26
C TYR A 228 17.77 11.90 -9.75
N ALA A 229 17.67 13.10 -10.34
CA ALA A 229 18.01 13.35 -11.74
C ALA A 229 19.49 13.02 -12.02
N ALA A 230 20.41 13.42 -11.13
CA ALA A 230 21.83 13.09 -11.24
C ALA A 230 22.08 11.57 -11.19
N ARG A 231 21.36 10.84 -10.33
CA ARG A 231 21.45 9.37 -10.28
C ARG A 231 20.90 8.73 -11.55
N TYR A 232 19.79 9.23 -12.05
CA TYR A 232 19.16 8.73 -13.28
C TYR A 232 20.06 8.95 -14.50
N ALA A 233 20.65 10.14 -14.64
CA ALA A 233 21.60 10.43 -15.71
C ALA A 233 22.81 9.48 -15.70
N ARG A 234 23.35 9.16 -14.52
CA ARG A 234 24.44 8.18 -14.39
C ARG A 234 24.04 6.75 -14.78
N ALA A 235 22.80 6.36 -14.50
CA ALA A 235 22.31 5.03 -14.86
C ALA A 235 22.14 4.88 -16.37
N ILE A 236 21.64 5.92 -17.06
CA ILE A 236 21.56 5.92 -18.53
C ILE A 236 22.94 5.78 -19.16
N VAL A 237 23.92 6.59 -18.71
CA VAL A 237 25.29 6.50 -19.25
C VAL A 237 25.90 5.11 -19.04
N ALA A 238 25.64 4.48 -17.89
CA ALA A 238 26.12 3.12 -17.64
C ALA A 238 25.41 2.06 -18.51
N GLU A 239 24.11 2.20 -18.78
CA GLU A 239 23.38 1.32 -19.70
C GLU A 239 23.86 1.49 -21.15
N ASP A 240 24.18 2.72 -21.58
CA ASP A 240 24.77 2.98 -22.90
C ASP A 240 26.20 2.39 -23.01
N GLU A 241 27.02 2.47 -21.96
CA GLU A 241 28.37 1.87 -21.91
C GLU A 241 28.33 0.33 -21.93
N ASP A 242 27.33 -0.29 -21.31
CA ASP A 242 27.12 -1.75 -21.32
C ASP A 242 26.57 -2.25 -22.68
N GLU A 243 25.85 -1.42 -23.45
CA GLU A 243 25.38 -1.75 -24.81
C GLU A 243 26.50 -1.61 -25.88
N ASP A 244 27.50 -0.74 -25.65
CA ASP A 244 28.62 -0.52 -26.57
C ASP A 244 29.73 -1.60 -26.48
N GLU A 245 29.78 -2.42 -25.42
CA GLU A 245 30.77 -3.51 -25.27
C GLU A 245 30.44 -4.80 -26.06
N ASP A 246 29.27 -4.92 -26.69
CA ASP A 246 28.87 -6.11 -27.50
C ASP A 246 28.67 -5.78 -29.01
N GLY A 247 29.46 -4.84 -29.53
CA GLY A 247 29.52 -4.49 -30.95
C GLY A 247 30.07 -5.62 -31.85
N PRO A 248 29.54 -5.84 -33.07
CA PRO A 248 29.87 -6.99 -33.89
C PRO A 248 31.32 -6.95 -34.38
N ALA A 249 32.06 -8.03 -34.12
CA ALA A 249 33.41 -8.24 -34.64
C ALA A 249 33.40 -8.23 -36.19
N VAL A 250 33.84 -7.12 -36.78
CA VAL A 250 34.13 -7.01 -38.21
C VAL A 250 35.31 -7.93 -38.54
N LYS A 251 35.02 -9.11 -39.11
CA LYS A 251 36.05 -9.99 -39.66
C LYS A 251 36.64 -9.33 -40.90
N SER A 252 37.83 -8.75 -40.75
CA SER A 252 38.68 -8.35 -41.86
C SER A 252 39.14 -9.59 -42.62
N GLU A 253 38.71 -9.71 -43.88
CA GLU A 253 39.32 -10.62 -44.85
C GLU A 253 40.80 -10.27 -45.05
N THR A 254 41.68 -11.27 -44.95
CA THR A 254 42.95 -11.23 -45.67
C THR A 254 43.17 -12.59 -46.33
N ARG A 255 43.29 -12.49 -47.64
CA ARG A 255 43.44 -13.53 -48.65
C ARG A 255 44.89 -14.07 -48.65
N VAL A 256 45.04 -15.32 -49.12
CA VAL A 256 46.10 -15.83 -50.03
C VAL A 256 46.99 -17.01 -49.53
N LYS A 257 46.95 -18.09 -50.34
CA LYS A 257 47.91 -19.20 -50.61
C LYS A 257 48.02 -20.30 -49.53
N SER A 258 47.94 -21.59 -49.87
CA SER A 258 48.21 -22.32 -51.13
C SER A 258 47.19 -23.42 -51.39
#